data_AF-A0A5D4T506-F1
#
_entry.id   AF-A0A5D4T506-F1
#
_cell.length_a   1.000
_cell.length_b   1.000
_cell.length_c   1.000
_cell.angle_alpha   90.00
_cell.angle_beta   90.00
_cell.angle_gamma   90.00
#
_symmetry.space_group_name_H-M   'P 1'
#
loop_
_entity.id
_entity.type
_entity.pdbx_description
1 polymer ?
#
loop_
_entity_poly.entity_id
_entity_poly.type
_entity_poly.pdbx_seq_one_letter_code
_entity_poly.pdbx_strand_id
1 'polypeptide(L)'
;MSKGQYTANLDKLINKFILRSRDFVEYAAHLFGYTEMLMTGEKNSKFTYDHEYFNFTKSTKTLISIRLLLKMGHNEDALILIRSMFENYLSSRYLNENGEFIDQLITFPLNVFFNEYNVRKGGEIFNRDGQKVGDQINPSEFKTGKDKQYYYTFYGFLSPFAHSNFGIVNFYLDKNLCFTVEKENYPLLVRFFTVFVFTKIFEHIVTVEGEEFINERTEKECYKLVEESIKFQYELIPVLIAAFNSDDTKVKHYNKRMREMLKDMRKSLKEELGSVKKDFLN
;
A
#
# COMPACT_ATOMS: atom_id res chain seq x y z
N MET A 1 22.32 13.43 6.90
CA MET A 1 21.21 13.81 7.79
C MET A 1 21.18 12.89 9.01
N SER A 2 20.71 13.38 10.16
CA SER A 2 20.50 12.52 11.34
C SER A 2 19.23 11.66 11.20
N LYS A 3 19.11 10.59 11.99
CA LYS A 3 17.89 9.77 12.04
C LYS A 3 16.64 10.62 12.32
N GLY A 4 16.73 11.56 13.27
CA GLY A 4 15.63 12.47 13.59
C GLY A 4 15.22 13.37 12.42
N GLN A 5 16.18 13.81 11.61
CA GLN A 5 15.89 14.62 10.42
C GLN A 5 15.21 13.79 9.32
N TYR A 6 15.58 12.52 9.14
CA TYR A 6 14.86 11.62 8.23
C TYR A 6 13.42 11.37 8.70
N THR A 7 13.22 11.12 9.99
CA THR A 7 11.89 10.97 10.60
C THR A 7 11.01 12.18 10.33
N ALA A 8 11.51 13.40 10.60
CA ALA A 8 10.76 14.63 10.39
C ALA A 8 10.38 14.85 8.91
N ASN A 9 11.26 14.50 7.97
CA ASN A 9 10.97 14.60 6.55
C ASN A 9 9.91 13.58 6.09
N LEU A 10 9.92 12.35 6.62
CA LEU A 10 8.86 11.37 6.37
C LEU A 10 7.52 11.84 6.93
N ASP A 11 7.49 12.38 8.15
CA ASP A 11 6.26 12.92 8.74
C ASP A 11 5.72 14.10 7.92
N LYS A 12 6.61 14.95 7.36
CA LYS A 12 6.23 16.01 6.43
C LYS A 12 5.59 15.45 5.15
N LEU A 13 6.18 14.41 4.55
CA LEU A 13 5.63 13.75 3.37
C LEU A 13 4.26 13.12 3.66
N ILE A 14 4.12 12.40 4.78
CA ILE A 14 2.84 11.84 5.24
C ILE A 14 1.76 12.93 5.32
N ASN A 15 2.07 14.07 5.92
CA ASN A 15 1.11 15.17 6.02
C ASN A 15 0.75 15.80 4.67
N LYS A 16 1.73 15.96 3.76
CA LYS A 16 1.46 16.45 2.40
C LYS A 16 0.56 15.48 1.62
N PHE A 17 0.84 14.17 1.71
CA PHE A 17 0.02 13.14 1.09
C PHE A 17 -1.40 13.14 1.64
N ILE A 18 -1.58 13.22 2.96
CA ILE A 18 -2.92 13.32 3.56
C ILE A 18 -3.67 14.55 3.04
N LEU A 19 -3.03 15.71 2.98
CA LEU A 19 -3.68 16.93 2.50
C LEU A 19 -4.16 16.75 1.06
N ARG A 20 -3.26 16.36 0.14
CA ARG A 20 -3.61 16.22 -1.28
C ARG A 20 -4.60 15.11 -1.56
N SER A 21 -4.47 13.99 -0.87
CA SER A 21 -5.37 12.85 -1.09
C SER A 21 -6.77 13.14 -0.57
N ARG A 22 -6.91 13.92 0.52
CA ARG A 22 -8.23 14.38 0.97
C ARG A 22 -8.87 15.26 -0.09
N ASP A 23 -8.17 16.29 -0.56
CA ASP A 23 -8.70 17.17 -1.58
C ASP A 23 -9.12 16.36 -2.82
N PHE A 24 -8.23 15.50 -3.33
CA PHE A 24 -8.48 14.63 -4.49
C PHE A 24 -9.72 13.76 -4.32
N VAL A 25 -9.87 13.07 -3.17
CA VAL A 25 -11.02 12.21 -2.90
C VAL A 25 -12.33 13.01 -2.95
N GLU A 26 -12.37 14.22 -2.38
CA GLU A 26 -13.62 14.99 -2.32
C GLU A 26 -14.08 15.51 -3.68
N TYR A 27 -13.17 15.72 -4.65
CA TYR A 27 -13.54 16.25 -5.97
C TYR A 27 -13.55 15.23 -7.11
N ALA A 28 -12.68 14.22 -7.11
CA ALA A 28 -12.49 13.30 -8.24
C ALA A 28 -13.02 11.88 -8.00
N ALA A 29 -13.04 11.41 -6.75
CA ALA A 29 -13.37 10.01 -6.46
C ALA A 29 -14.88 9.73 -6.53
N HIS A 30 -15.38 9.46 -7.74
CA HIS A 30 -16.78 9.13 -8.03
C HIS A 30 -16.93 7.69 -8.54
N LEU A 31 -18.12 7.10 -8.36
CA LEU A 31 -18.45 5.77 -8.87
C LEU A 31 -18.87 5.85 -10.35
N PHE A 32 -17.95 6.14 -11.25
CA PHE A 32 -18.19 6.28 -12.69
C PHE A 32 -18.74 5.00 -13.32
N GLY A 33 -18.15 3.84 -13.03
CA GLY A 33 -18.59 2.55 -13.56
C GLY A 33 -20.00 2.18 -13.11
N TYR A 34 -20.24 2.29 -11.81
CA TYR A 34 -21.55 2.00 -11.23
C TYR A 34 -22.63 2.96 -11.75
N THR A 35 -22.33 4.25 -11.84
CA THR A 35 -23.29 5.26 -12.34
C THR A 35 -23.67 4.97 -13.78
N GLU A 36 -22.72 4.61 -14.64
CA GLU A 36 -23.02 4.26 -16.03
C GLU A 36 -23.81 2.95 -16.13
N MET A 37 -23.47 1.94 -15.33
CA MET A 37 -24.24 0.70 -15.26
C MET A 37 -25.71 0.95 -14.88
N LEU A 38 -25.99 1.89 -13.97
CA LEU A 38 -27.37 2.26 -13.65
C LEU A 38 -28.12 2.91 -14.83
N MET A 39 -27.40 3.58 -15.74
CA MET A 39 -27.99 4.25 -16.91
C MET A 39 -28.16 3.30 -18.11
N THR A 40 -27.21 2.41 -18.34
CA THR A 40 -27.15 1.55 -19.54
C THR A 40 -27.63 0.13 -19.27
N GLY A 41 -27.59 -0.32 -18.01
CA GLY A 41 -27.79 -1.71 -17.62
C GLY A 41 -26.58 -2.61 -17.82
N GLU A 42 -25.45 -2.06 -18.30
CA GLU A 42 -24.27 -2.84 -18.68
C GLU A 42 -23.03 -2.48 -17.85
N LYS A 43 -22.27 -3.49 -17.44
CA LYS A 43 -20.94 -3.30 -16.82
C LYS A 43 -19.92 -2.89 -17.90
N ASN A 44 -18.99 -2.01 -17.54
CA ASN A 44 -17.96 -1.52 -18.45
C ASN A 44 -16.61 -1.35 -17.75
N SER A 45 -15.59 -0.90 -18.50
CA SER A 45 -14.23 -0.73 -17.99
C SER A 45 -14.07 0.37 -16.92
N LYS A 46 -15.03 1.29 -16.77
CA LYS A 46 -14.95 2.36 -15.77
C LYS A 46 -15.10 1.84 -14.33
N PHE A 47 -15.52 0.61 -14.14
CA PHE A 47 -15.45 -0.06 -12.84
C PHE A 47 -14.02 -0.16 -12.29
N THR A 48 -12.99 -0.12 -13.15
CA THR A 48 -11.60 0.00 -12.72
C THR A 48 -11.38 1.27 -11.89
N TYR A 49 -11.91 2.42 -12.34
CA TYR A 49 -11.84 3.67 -11.60
C TYR A 49 -12.58 3.59 -10.27
N ASP A 50 -13.76 2.97 -10.23
CA ASP A 50 -14.52 2.80 -8.97
C ASP A 50 -13.71 2.04 -7.92
N HIS A 51 -13.02 0.97 -8.34
CA HIS A 51 -12.17 0.18 -7.45
C HIS A 51 -10.89 0.93 -7.03
N GLU A 52 -10.25 1.64 -7.95
CA GLU A 52 -9.11 2.50 -7.66
C GLU A 52 -9.48 3.58 -6.64
N TYR A 53 -10.56 4.32 -6.87
CA TYR A 53 -11.02 5.38 -5.98
C TYR A 53 -11.50 4.85 -4.63
N PHE A 54 -12.16 3.69 -4.59
CA PHE A 54 -12.46 3.01 -3.33
C PHE A 54 -11.19 2.71 -2.54
N ASN A 55 -10.21 2.06 -3.17
CA ASN A 55 -8.95 1.67 -2.54
C ASN A 55 -8.10 2.88 -2.14
N PHE A 56 -8.09 3.94 -2.95
CA PHE A 56 -7.40 5.19 -2.66
C PHE A 56 -8.05 5.91 -1.47
N THR A 57 -9.37 5.99 -1.43
CA THR A 57 -10.13 6.58 -0.32
C THR A 57 -9.90 5.83 0.99
N LYS A 58 -9.99 4.49 0.95
CA LYS A 58 -9.70 3.61 2.09
C LYS A 58 -8.25 3.77 2.56
N SER A 59 -7.30 3.82 1.63
CA SER A 59 -5.87 4.00 1.93
C SER A 59 -5.59 5.39 2.51
N THR A 60 -6.29 6.43 2.07
CA THR A 60 -6.18 7.79 2.63
C THR A 60 -6.65 7.83 4.08
N LYS A 61 -7.79 7.20 4.40
CA LYS A 61 -8.24 7.03 5.80
C LYS A 61 -7.24 6.20 6.64
N THR A 62 -6.66 5.17 6.04
CA THR A 62 -5.64 4.34 6.67
C THR A 62 -4.38 5.14 6.97
N LEU A 63 -3.90 5.98 6.06
CA LEU A 63 -2.75 6.86 6.25
C LEU A 63 -2.96 7.87 7.38
N ILE A 64 -4.17 8.43 7.49
CA ILE A 64 -4.54 9.33 8.60
C ILE A 64 -4.42 8.59 9.95
N SER A 65 -4.86 7.34 10.01
CA SER A 65 -4.78 6.49 11.21
C SER A 65 -3.34 6.13 11.54
N ILE A 66 -2.54 5.71 10.54
CA ILE A 66 -1.11 5.43 10.69
C ILE A 66 -0.38 6.65 11.27
N ARG A 67 -0.66 7.87 10.78
CA ARG A 67 -0.03 9.10 11.31
C ARG A 67 -0.29 9.27 12.81
N LEU A 68 -1.47 8.92 13.32
CA LEU A 68 -1.77 9.01 14.75
C LEU A 68 -1.01 7.94 15.54
N LEU A 69 -0.99 6.70 15.06
CA LEU A 69 -0.24 5.60 15.69
C LEU A 69 1.26 5.91 15.77
N LEU A 70 1.84 6.48 14.71
CA LEU A 70 3.23 6.90 14.66
C LEU A 70 3.57 8.01 15.68
N LYS A 71 2.61 8.87 16.04
CA LYS A 71 2.78 9.88 17.10
C LYS A 71 2.73 9.26 18.50
N MET A 72 2.00 8.17 18.65
CA MET A 72 1.89 7.42 19.90
C MET A 72 3.05 6.43 20.09
N GLY A 73 3.88 6.21 19.07
CA GLY A 73 4.94 5.19 19.09
C GLY A 73 4.44 3.77 18.80
N HIS A 74 3.17 3.61 18.40
CA HIS A 74 2.53 2.32 18.10
C HIS A 74 2.90 1.84 16.70
N ASN A 75 4.17 1.51 16.51
CA ASN A 75 4.73 1.22 15.19
C ASN A 75 4.27 -0.14 14.65
N GLU A 76 4.01 -1.11 15.51
CA GLU A 76 3.49 -2.45 15.16
C GLU A 76 2.08 -2.36 14.57
N ASP A 77 1.19 -1.58 15.20
CA ASP A 77 -0.17 -1.34 14.69
C ASP A 77 -0.13 -0.62 13.35
N ALA A 78 0.81 0.31 13.17
CA ALA A 78 1.04 0.95 11.88
C ALA A 78 1.48 -0.08 10.82
N LEU A 79 2.30 -1.08 11.15
CA LEU A 79 2.69 -2.16 10.21
C LEU A 79 1.49 -3.01 9.76
N ILE A 80 0.53 -3.27 10.65
CA ILE A 80 -0.74 -3.96 10.30
C ILE A 80 -1.50 -3.14 9.27
N LEU A 81 -1.64 -1.83 9.49
CA LEU A 81 -2.34 -0.94 8.57
C LEU A 81 -1.60 -0.76 7.24
N ILE A 82 -0.26 -0.71 7.27
CA ILE A 82 0.57 -0.68 6.05
C ILE A 82 0.34 -1.93 5.20
N ARG A 83 0.16 -3.11 5.80
CA ARG A 83 -0.20 -4.33 5.06
C ARG A 83 -1.51 -4.16 4.29
N SER A 84 -2.56 -3.70 4.97
CA SER A 84 -3.86 -3.50 4.31
C SER A 84 -3.76 -2.46 3.19
N MET A 85 -3.01 -1.39 3.41
CA MET A 85 -2.77 -0.35 2.41
C MET A 85 -1.97 -0.87 1.20
N PHE A 86 -1.02 -1.79 1.43
CA PHE A 86 -0.25 -2.44 0.36
C PHE A 86 -1.10 -3.39 -0.46
N GLU A 87 -2.01 -4.14 0.16
CA GLU A 87 -2.98 -4.98 -0.55
C GLU A 87 -3.93 -4.14 -1.43
N ASN A 88 -4.42 -3.00 -0.92
CA ASN A 88 -5.22 -2.07 -1.71
C ASN A 88 -4.44 -1.62 -2.97
N TYR A 89 -3.18 -1.19 -2.81
CA TYR A 89 -2.30 -0.82 -3.93
C TYR A 89 -2.18 -1.93 -4.97
N LEU A 90 -1.82 -3.15 -4.54
CA LEU A 90 -1.62 -4.27 -5.45
C LEU A 90 -2.91 -4.61 -6.20
N SER A 91 -4.05 -4.65 -5.51
CA SER A 91 -5.33 -4.96 -6.14
C SER A 91 -5.77 -3.91 -7.15
N SER A 92 -5.53 -2.61 -6.87
CA SER A 92 -5.80 -1.53 -7.82
C SER A 92 -4.96 -1.69 -9.08
N ARG A 93 -3.65 -1.85 -8.91
CA ARG A 93 -2.72 -2.07 -10.03
C ARG A 93 -3.06 -3.30 -10.85
N TYR A 94 -3.41 -4.39 -10.18
CA TYR A 94 -3.78 -5.62 -10.84
C TYR A 94 -5.04 -5.46 -11.69
N LEU A 95 -6.10 -4.81 -11.18
CA LEU A 95 -7.32 -4.59 -11.96
C LEU A 95 -7.08 -3.64 -13.13
N ASN A 96 -6.27 -2.61 -12.94
CA ASN A 96 -5.88 -1.68 -14.02
C ASN A 96 -5.22 -2.42 -15.19
N GLU A 97 -4.32 -3.36 -14.89
CA GLU A 97 -3.64 -4.18 -15.89
C GLU A 97 -4.48 -5.36 -16.42
N ASN A 98 -5.55 -5.76 -15.73
CA ASN A 98 -6.36 -6.95 -16.02
C ASN A 98 -7.87 -6.67 -15.81
N GLY A 99 -8.46 -5.84 -16.67
CA GLY A 99 -9.85 -5.36 -16.55
C GLY A 99 -10.92 -6.46 -16.62
N GLU A 100 -10.59 -7.67 -17.07
CA GLU A 100 -11.47 -8.83 -17.05
C GLU A 100 -11.81 -9.31 -15.63
N PHE A 101 -11.06 -8.86 -14.62
CA PHE A 101 -11.24 -9.26 -13.20
C PHE A 101 -12.18 -8.34 -12.41
N ILE A 102 -12.94 -7.47 -13.07
CA ILE A 102 -13.97 -6.60 -12.44
C ILE A 102 -14.90 -7.43 -11.54
N ASP A 103 -15.33 -8.60 -12.01
CA ASP A 103 -16.26 -9.42 -11.24
C ASP A 103 -15.62 -10.00 -9.98
N GLN A 104 -14.40 -10.49 -10.07
CA GLN A 104 -13.68 -11.08 -8.93
C GLN A 104 -13.30 -10.04 -7.87
N LEU A 105 -13.05 -8.78 -8.27
CA LEU A 105 -12.59 -7.73 -7.37
C LEU A 105 -13.69 -6.78 -6.89
N ILE A 106 -14.83 -6.72 -7.58
CA ILE A 106 -15.92 -5.80 -7.24
C ILE A 106 -17.23 -6.56 -7.06
N THR A 107 -17.72 -7.22 -8.12
CA THR A 107 -19.06 -7.84 -8.11
C THR A 107 -19.17 -8.97 -7.09
N PHE A 108 -18.19 -9.87 -7.04
CA PHE A 108 -18.22 -11.03 -6.13
C PHE A 108 -18.06 -10.60 -4.68
N PRO A 109 -17.09 -9.74 -4.30
CA PRO A 109 -17.02 -9.21 -2.93
C PRO A 109 -18.30 -8.50 -2.50
N LEU A 110 -18.93 -7.72 -3.39
CA LEU A 110 -20.20 -7.05 -3.10
C LEU A 110 -21.32 -8.04 -2.80
N ASN A 111 -21.48 -9.06 -3.64
CA ASN A 111 -22.50 -10.09 -3.46
C ASN A 111 -22.21 -10.99 -2.25
N VAL A 112 -20.94 -11.24 -1.92
CA VAL A 112 -20.56 -11.94 -0.68
C VAL A 112 -20.94 -11.09 0.53
N PHE A 113 -20.67 -9.78 0.51
CA PHE A 113 -21.02 -8.87 1.61
C PHE A 113 -22.53 -8.82 1.87
N PHE A 114 -23.34 -8.78 0.81
CA PHE A 114 -24.80 -8.79 0.91
C PHE A 114 -25.40 -10.19 1.13
N ASN A 115 -24.56 -11.22 1.30
CA ASN A 115 -25.00 -12.61 1.42
C ASN A 115 -25.82 -13.09 0.22
N GLU A 116 -25.59 -12.56 -0.98
CA GLU A 116 -26.12 -13.13 -2.22
C GLU A 116 -25.24 -14.32 -2.65
N TYR A 117 -23.93 -14.24 -2.42
CA TYR A 117 -22.97 -15.30 -2.70
C TYR A 117 -22.38 -15.91 -1.43
N ASN A 118 -21.98 -17.18 -1.51
CA ASN A 118 -21.31 -17.92 -0.44
C ASN A 118 -19.90 -18.32 -0.89
N VAL A 119 -18.94 -18.24 0.02
CA VAL A 119 -17.56 -18.71 -0.19
C VAL A 119 -17.40 -20.09 0.44
N ARG A 120 -16.99 -21.08 -0.35
CA ARG A 120 -16.74 -22.45 0.11
C ARG A 120 -15.25 -22.68 0.38
N LYS A 121 -14.93 -23.85 0.95
CA LYS A 121 -13.54 -24.27 1.19
C LYS A 121 -12.75 -24.24 -0.11
N GLY A 122 -11.58 -23.60 -0.08
CA GLY A 122 -10.72 -23.42 -1.26
C GLY A 122 -10.92 -22.08 -2.00
N GLY A 123 -11.87 -21.24 -1.58
CA GLY A 123 -12.09 -19.91 -2.16
C GLY A 123 -13.13 -19.89 -3.29
N GLU A 124 -13.76 -21.01 -3.59
CA GLU A 124 -14.81 -21.09 -4.62
C GLU A 124 -16.07 -20.29 -4.20
N ILE A 125 -16.63 -19.54 -5.14
CA ILE A 125 -17.78 -18.64 -4.91
C ILE A 125 -19.01 -19.20 -5.61
N PHE A 126 -20.11 -19.31 -4.86
CA PHE A 126 -21.38 -19.86 -5.32
C PHE A 126 -22.54 -18.89 -5.10
N ASN A 127 -23.47 -18.81 -6.03
CA ASN A 127 -24.73 -18.09 -5.83
C ASN A 127 -25.69 -18.86 -4.89
N ARG A 128 -26.85 -18.27 -4.58
CA ARG A 128 -27.89 -18.91 -3.75
C ARG A 128 -28.49 -20.16 -4.38
N ASP A 129 -28.49 -20.27 -5.70
CA ASP A 129 -28.95 -21.46 -6.43
C ASP A 129 -27.93 -22.61 -6.42
N GLY A 130 -26.76 -22.41 -5.79
CA GLY A 130 -25.71 -23.42 -5.69
C GLY A 130 -24.87 -23.58 -6.95
N GLN A 131 -24.93 -22.64 -7.89
CA GLN A 131 -24.08 -22.58 -9.08
C GLN A 131 -22.76 -21.86 -8.75
N LYS A 132 -21.64 -22.41 -9.23
CA LYS A 132 -20.33 -21.77 -9.10
C LYS A 132 -20.28 -20.56 -10.03
N VAL A 133 -20.00 -19.39 -9.48
CA VAL A 133 -19.88 -18.12 -10.23
C VAL A 133 -18.43 -17.68 -10.42
N GLY A 134 -17.50 -18.21 -9.62
CA GLY A 134 -16.08 -17.92 -9.77
C GLY A 134 -15.26 -18.38 -8.56
N ASP A 135 -14.08 -17.81 -8.42
CA ASP A 135 -13.12 -18.10 -7.35
C ASP A 135 -12.57 -16.80 -6.77
N GLN A 136 -12.27 -16.81 -5.47
CA GLN A 136 -11.55 -15.72 -4.82
C GLN A 136 -10.09 -15.68 -5.28
N ILE A 137 -9.58 -14.48 -5.50
CA ILE A 137 -8.18 -14.27 -5.87
C ILE A 137 -7.38 -13.93 -4.62
N ASN A 138 -6.28 -14.63 -4.40
CA ASN A 138 -5.41 -14.34 -3.27
C ASN A 138 -4.60 -13.05 -3.50
N PRO A 139 -4.34 -12.25 -2.46
CA PRO A 139 -3.49 -11.06 -2.57
C PRO A 139 -2.09 -11.32 -3.15
N SER A 140 -1.59 -12.55 -3.05
CA SER A 140 -0.33 -12.96 -3.67
C SER A 140 -0.38 -12.97 -5.19
N GLU A 141 -1.55 -13.08 -5.80
CA GLU A 141 -1.72 -13.10 -7.25
C GLU A 141 -1.69 -11.68 -7.85
N PHE A 142 -2.00 -10.66 -7.05
CA PHE A 142 -2.04 -9.26 -7.49
C PHE A 142 -0.68 -8.62 -7.78
N LYS A 143 0.43 -9.30 -7.49
CA LYS A 143 1.78 -8.76 -7.70
C LYS A 143 2.12 -8.68 -9.20
N THR A 144 2.28 -7.47 -9.72
CA THR A 144 2.70 -7.22 -11.10
C THR A 144 4.08 -6.52 -11.14
N GLY A 145 4.63 -6.34 -12.34
CA GLY A 145 5.86 -5.58 -12.57
C GLY A 145 7.03 -5.86 -11.60
N LYS A 146 7.65 -4.80 -11.09
CA LYS A 146 8.76 -4.89 -10.11
C LYS A 146 8.30 -5.21 -8.69
N ASP A 147 6.99 -5.16 -8.39
CA ASP A 147 6.46 -5.55 -7.08
C ASP A 147 6.74 -7.02 -6.77
N LYS A 148 6.78 -7.85 -7.82
CA LYS A 148 7.19 -9.27 -7.73
C LYS A 148 8.52 -9.49 -7.01
N GLN A 149 9.45 -8.54 -7.08
CA GLN A 149 10.81 -8.67 -6.54
C GLN A 149 10.84 -8.54 -5.02
N TYR A 150 10.01 -7.67 -4.44
CA TYR A 150 9.99 -7.42 -3.01
C TYR A 150 8.72 -7.91 -2.30
N TYR A 151 7.69 -8.35 -3.05
CA TYR A 151 6.41 -8.77 -2.49
C TYR A 151 6.55 -9.78 -1.36
N TYR A 152 7.20 -10.93 -1.61
CA TYR A 152 7.22 -12.01 -0.62
C TYR A 152 8.01 -11.65 0.64
N THR A 153 9.10 -10.90 0.50
CA THR A 153 9.89 -10.43 1.65
C THR A 153 9.16 -9.33 2.42
N PHE A 154 8.54 -8.39 1.73
CA PHE A 154 7.81 -7.30 2.38
C PHE A 154 6.52 -7.77 3.02
N TYR A 155 5.69 -8.51 2.28
CA TYR A 155 4.47 -9.12 2.81
C TYR A 155 4.79 -10.08 3.96
N GLY A 156 5.85 -10.88 3.83
CA GLY A 156 6.33 -11.78 4.89
C GLY A 156 6.88 -11.04 6.11
N PHE A 157 7.39 -9.82 5.96
CA PHE A 157 7.77 -8.96 7.09
C PHE A 157 6.54 -8.37 7.81
N LEU A 158 5.51 -7.95 7.06
CA LEU A 158 4.30 -7.35 7.62
C LEU A 158 3.36 -8.39 8.26
N SER A 159 3.26 -9.58 7.68
CA SER A 159 2.30 -10.62 8.06
C SER A 159 2.39 -11.05 9.54
N PRO A 160 3.59 -11.24 10.15
CA PRO A 160 3.71 -11.57 11.58
C PRO A 160 3.05 -10.57 12.53
N PHE A 161 2.91 -9.29 12.16
CA PHE A 161 2.27 -8.28 13.01
C PHE A 161 0.75 -8.39 12.99
N ALA A 162 0.17 -8.95 11.92
CA ALA A 162 -1.28 -9.09 11.77
C ALA A 162 -1.84 -10.43 12.27
N HIS A 163 -0.98 -11.39 12.62
CA HIS A 163 -1.35 -12.71 13.07
C HIS A 163 -0.67 -13.03 14.39
N SER A 164 -1.27 -13.92 15.20
CA SER A 164 -0.60 -14.41 16.40
C SER A 164 0.67 -15.18 16.02
N ASN A 165 1.82 -14.54 16.18
CA ASN A 165 3.12 -15.08 15.78
C ASN A 165 4.17 -14.80 16.87
N PHE A 166 4.66 -15.85 17.53
CA PHE A 166 5.64 -15.71 18.60
C PHE A 166 7.02 -15.21 18.11
N GLY A 167 7.30 -15.26 16.81
CA GLY A 167 8.53 -14.75 16.21
C GLY A 167 8.76 -13.25 16.40
N ILE A 168 7.71 -12.48 16.71
CA ILE A 168 7.80 -11.05 17.02
C ILE A 168 7.69 -10.74 18.52
N VAL A 169 7.81 -11.73 19.40
CA VAL A 169 7.70 -11.52 20.86
C VAL A 169 8.63 -10.41 21.37
N ASN A 170 9.85 -10.32 20.81
CA ASN A 170 10.83 -9.30 21.17
C ASN A 170 10.36 -7.87 20.90
N PHE A 171 9.35 -7.64 20.05
CA PHE A 171 8.77 -6.31 19.84
C PHE A 171 7.95 -5.84 21.05
N TYR A 172 7.54 -6.76 21.91
CA TYR A 172 6.72 -6.49 23.09
C TYR A 172 7.45 -6.77 24.42
N LEU A 173 8.75 -7.10 24.38
CA LEU A 173 9.56 -7.33 25.58
C LEU A 173 10.47 -6.13 25.87
N ASP A 174 10.47 -5.68 27.11
CA ASP A 174 11.41 -4.69 27.64
C ASP A 174 12.82 -5.31 27.86
N LYS A 175 13.74 -4.52 28.41
CA LYS A 175 15.11 -4.97 28.71
C LYS A 175 15.20 -6.06 29.79
N ASN A 176 14.14 -6.26 30.57
CA ASN A 176 14.05 -7.24 31.64
C ASN A 176 13.27 -8.50 31.20
N LEU A 177 12.94 -8.64 29.92
CA LEU A 177 12.09 -9.71 29.38
C LEU A 177 10.66 -9.72 29.93
N CYS A 178 10.17 -8.55 30.37
CA CYS A 178 8.77 -8.35 30.74
C CYS A 178 7.98 -7.78 29.57
N PHE A 179 6.70 -8.16 29.46
CA PHE A 179 5.82 -7.57 28.45
C PHE A 179 5.61 -6.08 28.70
N THR A 180 5.64 -5.28 27.64
CA THR A 180 5.43 -3.84 27.68
C THR A 180 4.71 -3.36 26.42
N VAL A 181 3.92 -2.30 26.59
CA VAL A 181 3.27 -1.56 25.50
C VAL A 181 4.03 -0.27 25.14
N GLU A 182 5.08 0.06 25.90
CA GLU A 182 5.82 1.33 25.77
C GLU A 182 7.02 1.23 24.81
N LYS A 183 7.29 0.03 24.26
CA LYS A 183 8.47 -0.19 23.43
C LYS A 183 8.23 0.33 22.02
N GLU A 184 8.99 1.35 21.64
CA GLU A 184 8.99 1.86 20.27
C GLU A 184 10.01 1.10 19.39
N ASN A 185 9.53 0.24 18.48
CA ASN A 185 10.40 -0.43 17.52
C ASN A 185 10.39 0.27 16.15
N TYR A 186 11.56 0.32 15.50
CA TYR A 186 11.67 0.74 14.10
C TYR A 186 11.01 2.08 13.70
N PRO A 187 11.15 3.17 14.48
CA PRO A 187 10.46 4.44 14.23
C PRO A 187 10.69 5.03 12.85
N LEU A 188 11.92 4.89 12.32
CA LEU A 188 12.26 5.39 10.98
C LEU A 188 11.76 4.46 9.86
N LEU A 189 11.86 3.15 10.06
CA LEU A 189 11.57 2.15 9.02
C LEU A 189 10.06 2.04 8.77
N VAL A 190 9.22 2.09 9.81
CA VAL A 190 7.76 2.04 9.67
C VAL A 190 7.23 3.27 8.91
N ARG A 191 7.78 4.46 9.20
CA ARG A 191 7.49 5.68 8.44
C ARG A 191 7.92 5.56 6.98
N PHE A 192 9.09 4.98 6.72
CA PHE A 192 9.55 4.71 5.35
C PHE A 192 8.56 3.79 4.61
N PHE A 193 8.15 2.67 5.21
CA PHE A 193 7.17 1.77 4.58
C PHE A 193 5.82 2.43 4.33
N THR A 194 5.37 3.28 5.26
CA THR A 194 4.15 4.08 5.09
C THR A 194 4.25 4.95 3.84
N VAL A 195 5.32 5.74 3.74
CA VAL A 195 5.54 6.63 2.59
C VAL A 195 5.75 5.84 1.31
N PHE A 196 6.47 4.72 1.36
CA PHE A 196 6.71 3.85 0.21
C PHE A 196 5.42 3.33 -0.40
N VAL A 197 4.59 2.65 0.40
CA VAL A 197 3.32 2.10 -0.07
C VAL A 197 2.36 3.21 -0.50
N PHE A 198 2.29 4.31 0.25
CA PHE A 198 1.36 5.38 -0.10
C PHE A 198 1.80 6.16 -1.35
N THR A 199 3.10 6.32 -1.57
CA THR A 199 3.62 6.93 -2.82
C THR A 199 3.23 6.09 -4.02
N LYS A 200 3.32 4.76 -3.91
CA LYS A 200 2.97 3.81 -4.97
C LYS A 200 1.50 3.90 -5.36
N ILE A 201 0.58 3.86 -4.38
CA ILE A 201 -0.85 3.99 -4.67
C ILE A 201 -1.23 5.39 -5.17
N PHE A 202 -0.61 6.44 -4.62
CA PHE A 202 -0.86 7.81 -5.05
C PHE A 202 -0.37 8.04 -6.48
N GLU A 203 0.84 7.58 -6.83
CA GLU A 203 1.35 7.68 -8.19
C GLU A 203 0.46 6.91 -9.18
N HIS A 204 0.10 5.68 -8.84
CA HIS A 204 -0.67 4.80 -9.71
C HIS A 204 -2.07 5.33 -10.01
N ILE A 205 -2.70 6.05 -9.07
CA ILE A 205 -4.10 6.49 -9.23
C ILE A 205 -4.18 7.99 -9.57
N VAL A 206 -3.44 8.84 -8.85
CA VAL A 206 -3.60 10.29 -8.97
C VAL A 206 -2.80 10.87 -10.13
N THR A 207 -1.67 10.26 -10.50
CA THR A 207 -0.78 10.84 -11.53
C THR A 207 -0.93 10.17 -12.89
N VAL A 208 -2.10 9.61 -13.20
CA VAL A 208 -2.39 9.00 -14.51
C VAL A 208 -2.74 10.10 -15.52
N GLU A 209 -2.35 9.90 -16.79
CA GLU A 209 -2.73 10.82 -17.87
C GLU A 209 -4.25 10.76 -18.11
N GLY A 210 -4.90 11.93 -18.15
CA GLY A 210 -6.35 12.04 -18.30
C GLY A 210 -7.14 12.16 -17.00
N GLU A 211 -6.46 12.16 -15.84
CA GLU A 211 -7.09 12.40 -14.54
C GLU A 211 -7.70 13.81 -14.44
N GLU A 212 -8.92 13.93 -13.91
CA GLU A 212 -9.66 15.20 -13.88
C GLU A 212 -9.28 16.06 -12.66
N PHE A 213 -8.17 16.79 -12.79
CA PHE A 213 -7.79 17.80 -11.78
C PHE A 213 -8.67 19.05 -11.86
N ILE A 214 -9.01 19.62 -10.70
CA ILE A 214 -9.72 20.92 -10.61
C ILE A 214 -8.98 22.03 -11.38
N ASN A 215 -7.65 21.98 -11.39
CA ASN A 215 -6.81 22.90 -12.14
C ASN A 215 -5.39 22.35 -12.34
N GLU A 216 -4.70 22.87 -13.36
CA GLU A 216 -3.32 22.53 -13.73
C GLU A 216 -2.32 22.72 -12.56
N ARG A 217 -2.60 23.65 -11.64
CA ARG A 217 -1.74 23.85 -10.46
C ARG A 217 -1.80 22.64 -9.52
N THR A 218 -2.99 22.11 -9.28
CA THR A 218 -3.20 20.96 -8.39
C THR A 218 -2.54 19.71 -8.96
N GLU A 219 -2.66 19.52 -10.27
CA GLU A 219 -1.95 18.48 -11.02
C GLU A 219 -0.43 18.58 -10.79
N LYS A 220 0.17 19.75 -11.10
CA LYS A 220 1.61 19.99 -10.90
C LYS A 220 2.05 19.73 -9.45
N GLU A 221 1.25 20.14 -8.47
CA GLU A 221 1.55 19.92 -7.06
C GLU A 221 1.51 18.44 -6.65
N CYS A 222 0.60 17.64 -7.24
CA CYS A 222 0.53 16.19 -7.01
C CYS A 222 1.72 15.46 -7.65
N TYR A 223 2.06 15.79 -8.89
CA TYR A 223 3.21 15.22 -9.60
C TYR A 223 4.51 15.55 -8.87
N LYS A 224 4.68 16.80 -8.45
CA LYS A 224 5.84 17.24 -7.65
C LYS A 224 5.93 16.51 -6.31
N LEU A 225 4.80 16.23 -5.65
CA LEU A 225 4.80 15.50 -4.39
C LEU A 225 5.32 14.06 -4.58
N VAL A 226 4.92 13.38 -5.65
CA VAL A 226 5.44 12.04 -6.00
C VAL A 226 6.95 12.11 -6.28
N GLU A 227 7.40 13.08 -7.08
CA GLU A 227 8.83 13.29 -7.36
C GLU A 227 9.65 13.53 -6.07
N GLU A 228 9.22 14.47 -5.23
CA GLU A 228 9.85 14.76 -3.94
C GLU A 228 9.92 13.51 -3.05
N SER A 229 8.83 12.77 -2.96
CA SER A 229 8.74 11.54 -2.18
C SER A 229 9.72 10.48 -2.68
N ILE A 230 9.74 10.24 -3.99
CA ILE A 230 10.59 9.21 -4.62
C ILE A 230 12.06 9.54 -4.45
N LYS A 231 12.47 10.79 -4.72
CA LYS A 231 13.86 11.25 -4.50
C LYS A 231 14.30 10.98 -3.08
N PHE A 232 13.49 11.43 -2.13
CA PHE A 232 13.81 11.30 -0.72
C PHE A 232 13.93 9.83 -0.28
N GLN A 233 13.01 8.98 -0.70
CA GLN A 233 13.06 7.55 -0.42
C GLN A 233 14.29 6.89 -1.07
N TYR A 234 14.61 7.25 -2.31
CA TYR A 234 15.75 6.70 -3.05
C TYR A 234 17.09 6.99 -2.36
N GLU A 235 17.21 8.17 -1.71
CA GLU A 235 18.36 8.57 -0.89
C GLU A 235 18.37 7.94 0.51
N LEU A 236 17.19 7.75 1.11
CA LEU A 236 17.05 7.16 2.45
C LEU A 236 17.34 5.65 2.45
N ILE A 237 16.98 4.92 1.40
CA ILE A 237 17.12 3.46 1.37
C ILE A 237 18.55 2.97 1.66
N PRO A 238 19.63 3.54 1.07
CA PRO A 238 21.00 3.19 1.45
C PRO A 238 21.29 3.31 2.95
N VAL A 239 20.74 4.32 3.61
CA VAL A 239 20.88 4.52 5.06
C VAL A 239 20.13 3.43 5.83
N LEU A 240 18.94 3.04 5.39
CA LEU A 240 18.19 1.93 5.97
C LEU A 240 18.92 0.60 5.79
N ILE A 241 19.48 0.34 4.61
CA ILE A 241 20.28 -0.86 4.32
C ILE A 241 21.48 -0.96 5.28
N ALA A 242 22.17 0.14 5.54
CA ALA A 242 23.30 0.18 6.44
C ALA A 242 22.92 -0.18 7.90
N ALA A 243 21.69 0.12 8.33
CA ALA A 243 21.21 -0.24 9.66
C ALA A 243 21.04 -1.76 9.87
N PHE A 244 21.01 -2.54 8.78
CA PHE A 244 20.97 -4.00 8.82
C PHE A 244 22.34 -4.64 8.57
N ASN A 245 23.45 -3.90 8.64
CA ASN A 245 24.79 -4.49 8.66
C ASN A 245 25.16 -4.90 10.08
N SER A 246 25.28 -6.21 10.33
CA SER A 246 25.67 -6.78 11.60
C SER A 246 26.45 -8.07 11.37
N ASP A 247 27.46 -8.29 12.18
CA ASP A 247 28.27 -9.52 12.21
C ASP A 247 27.64 -10.63 13.06
N ASP A 248 26.51 -10.35 13.73
CA ASP A 248 25.79 -11.36 14.51
C ASP A 248 25.17 -12.42 13.59
N THR A 249 25.70 -13.64 13.73
CA THR A 249 25.29 -14.82 12.97
C THR A 249 23.81 -15.19 13.21
N LYS A 250 23.24 -14.87 14.38
CA LYS A 250 21.84 -15.18 14.71
C LYS A 250 20.83 -14.40 13.88
N VAL A 251 21.18 -13.16 13.49
CA VAL A 251 20.32 -12.28 12.67
C VAL A 251 20.77 -12.18 11.22
N LYS A 252 21.85 -12.87 10.84
CA LYS A 252 22.45 -12.81 9.50
C LYS A 252 21.44 -13.02 8.36
N HIS A 253 20.59 -14.04 8.48
CA HIS A 253 19.59 -14.36 7.44
C HIS A 253 18.47 -13.32 7.38
N TYR A 254 17.99 -12.85 8.54
CA TYR A 254 17.01 -11.77 8.63
C TYR A 254 17.55 -10.48 8.01
N ASN A 255 18.74 -10.06 8.43
CA ASN A 255 19.41 -8.86 7.91
C ASN A 255 19.68 -8.95 6.41
N LYS A 256 20.09 -10.12 5.90
CA LYS A 256 20.24 -10.34 4.46
C LYS A 256 18.92 -10.10 3.72
N ARG A 257 17.83 -10.71 4.18
CA ARG A 257 16.49 -10.54 3.59
C ARG A 257 16.02 -9.07 3.62
N MET A 258 16.23 -8.37 4.74
CA MET A 258 15.88 -6.94 4.85
C MET A 258 16.65 -6.08 3.85
N ARG A 259 17.96 -6.31 3.70
CA ARG A 259 18.78 -5.57 2.72
C ARG A 259 18.37 -5.86 1.28
N GLU A 260 18.04 -7.11 0.95
CA GLU A 260 17.55 -7.50 -0.38
C GLU A 260 16.20 -6.84 -0.68
N MET A 261 15.25 -6.94 0.24
CA MET A 261 13.95 -6.26 0.14
C MET A 261 14.10 -4.75 -0.11
N LEU A 262 14.92 -4.06 0.68
CA LEU A 262 15.16 -2.63 0.52
C LEU A 262 15.82 -2.29 -0.82
N LYS A 263 16.74 -3.12 -1.32
CA LYS A 263 17.35 -2.94 -2.65
C LYS A 263 16.31 -3.09 -3.76
N ASP A 264 15.42 -4.07 -3.66
CA ASP A 264 14.40 -4.31 -4.68
C ASP A 264 13.29 -3.25 -4.62
N MET A 265 12.91 -2.78 -3.43
CA MET A 265 12.09 -1.58 -3.25
C MET A 265 12.73 -0.37 -3.94
N ARG A 266 14.03 -0.14 -3.76
CA ARG A 266 14.75 0.96 -4.42
C ARG A 266 14.69 0.88 -5.94
N LYS A 267 14.86 -0.32 -6.51
CA LYS A 267 14.74 -0.54 -7.96
C LYS A 267 13.31 -0.32 -8.45
N SER A 268 12.32 -0.66 -7.62
CA SER A 268 10.90 -0.47 -7.93
C SER A 268 10.50 1.00 -7.98
N LEU A 269 11.21 1.91 -7.30
CA LEU A 269 10.95 3.36 -7.38
C LEU A 269 11.24 3.95 -8.78
N LYS A 270 11.99 3.22 -9.62
CA LYS A 270 12.24 3.56 -11.03
C LYS A 270 11.22 2.93 -11.99
N GLU A 271 10.22 2.22 -11.48
CA GLU A 271 9.14 1.70 -12.31
C GLU A 271 8.19 2.82 -12.69
N GLU A 272 7.65 2.77 -13.90
CA GLU A 272 6.57 3.62 -14.35
C GLU A 272 5.25 3.04 -13.84
N LEU A 273 4.52 3.79 -13.01
CA LEU A 273 3.21 3.41 -12.48
C LEU A 273 2.10 4.39 -12.84
N GLY A 274 2.49 5.65 -13.03
CA GLY A 274 1.68 6.73 -13.59
C GLY A 274 2.59 7.60 -14.46
N SER A 275 2.17 8.82 -14.73
CA SER A 275 2.79 9.69 -15.74
C SER A 275 3.97 10.52 -15.21
N VAL A 276 4.45 10.27 -13.99
CA VAL A 276 5.60 10.97 -13.41
C VAL A 276 6.91 10.40 -13.95
N LYS A 277 7.55 11.13 -14.87
CA LYS A 277 8.88 10.78 -15.44
C LYS A 277 9.97 10.74 -14.38
N LYS A 278 10.72 9.63 -14.31
CA LYS A 278 11.74 9.37 -13.27
C LYS A 278 13.16 9.76 -13.66
N ASP A 279 13.34 10.65 -14.64
CA ASP A 279 14.65 11.04 -15.17
C ASP A 279 15.57 11.63 -14.09
N PHE A 280 14.99 12.16 -13.03
CA PHE A 280 15.69 12.71 -11.87
C PHE A 280 16.38 11.66 -10.96
N LEU A 281 16.24 10.36 -11.25
CA LEU A 281 16.92 9.25 -10.57
C LEU A 281 18.11 8.67 -11.35
N ASN A 282 18.45 9.27 -12.50
CA ASN A 282 19.55 8.88 -13.37
C ASN A 282 20.82 9.64 -13.06
#